data_AF-A0A2D6T8N3-F1
#
_entry.id   AF-A0A2D6T8N3-F1
#
_cell.length_a   1.000
_cell.length_b   1.000
_cell.length_c   1.000
_cell.angle_alpha   90.00
_cell.angle_beta   90.00
_cell.angle_gamma   90.00
#
_symmetry.space_group_name_H-M   'P 1'
#
loop_
_entity.id
_entity.type
_entity.pdbx_description
1 polymer ?
#
loop_
_entity_poly.entity_id
_entity_poly.type
_entity_poly.pdbx_seq_one_letter_code
_entity_poly.pdbx_strand_id
1 'polypeptide(L)'
;MPEFPQNVLDCFDRGRLHEASDFIEAHLADEPADARAHYFATVLLHTTGRSEQAVERLQKIGLAPGIDVDFDRPSLADLERWQAASVDFAAGQRAALARAWPVTPICSLPRSGSGWFVAIFARLFDLPIGRMCFGRFPDLQAVPGWVARIAEGGATCHDHLPANDENLGVLRECNIAKVVVQVRDPRQAMVSLYHHLNLENDHGRRGLLPQLAPQHANARPIGEAADETVSALLGQVVDWIEDWLSVAASAAPPAVHFVSYEALKADPRRVFTEVFDFFAPPEEYRDLLEFVESLAHLKTPSFRAGEVDEWRRVLSPRQLALTEDLVPADLLERFDWRR
;
A
#
# COMPACT_ATOMS: atom_id res chain seq x y z
N MET A 1 -12.36 9.33 35.78
CA MET A 1 -11.05 9.00 35.19
C MET A 1 -11.29 8.74 33.71
N PRO A 2 -10.38 9.08 32.78
CA PRO A 2 -10.64 8.75 31.38
C PRO A 2 -10.76 7.23 31.26
N GLU A 3 -11.84 6.77 30.64
CA GLU A 3 -12.06 5.35 30.32
C GLU A 3 -11.31 5.00 29.03
N PHE A 4 -11.10 3.70 28.80
CA PHE A 4 -10.63 3.20 27.52
C PHE A 4 -11.50 3.76 26.38
N PRO A 5 -10.91 4.24 25.26
CA PRO A 5 -9.51 4.12 24.88
C PRO A 5 -8.66 5.39 25.11
N GLN A 6 -9.16 6.43 25.80
CA GLN A 6 -8.45 7.71 25.88
C GLN A 6 -7.08 7.60 26.58
N ASN A 7 -6.97 6.77 27.63
CA ASN A 7 -5.67 6.54 28.30
C ASN A 7 -4.62 5.94 27.37
N VAL A 8 -5.04 5.07 26.44
CA VAL A 8 -4.15 4.46 25.45
C VAL A 8 -3.63 5.54 24.50
N LEU A 9 -4.55 6.34 23.93
CA LEU A 9 -4.19 7.43 23.02
C LEU A 9 -3.24 8.45 23.67
N ASP A 10 -3.53 8.88 24.90
CA ASP A 10 -2.68 9.80 25.67
C ASP A 10 -1.27 9.22 25.91
N CYS A 11 -1.17 7.90 26.11
CA CYS A 11 0.12 7.21 26.24
C CYS A 11 0.88 7.21 24.92
N PHE A 12 0.24 6.96 23.78
CA PHE A 12 0.87 7.03 22.46
C PHE A 12 1.38 8.45 22.15
N ASP A 13 0.57 9.48 22.38
CA ASP A 13 0.95 10.88 22.15
C ASP A 13 2.17 11.30 22.97
N ARG A 14 2.32 10.74 24.17
CA ARG A 14 3.45 10.99 25.08
C ARG A 14 4.62 10.02 24.88
N GLY A 15 4.53 9.08 23.94
CA GLY A 15 5.56 8.05 23.72
C GLY A 15 5.70 7.03 24.85
N ARG A 16 4.67 6.88 25.71
CA ARG A 16 4.63 5.96 26.86
C ARG A 16 4.05 4.61 26.44
N LEU A 17 4.70 3.98 25.46
CA LEU A 17 4.20 2.77 24.79
C LEU A 17 4.04 1.58 25.74
N HIS A 18 4.87 1.46 26.78
CA HIS A 18 4.71 0.43 27.81
C HIS A 18 3.40 0.61 28.59
N GLU A 19 3.12 1.83 29.06
CA GLU A 19 1.87 2.13 29.78
C GLU A 19 0.65 1.89 28.89
N ALA A 20 0.74 2.23 27.59
CA ALA A 20 -0.31 1.91 26.63
C ALA A 20 -0.56 0.39 26.55
N SER A 21 0.50 -0.41 26.54
CA SER A 21 0.40 -1.88 26.58
C SER A 21 -0.34 -2.36 27.81
N ASP A 22 0.02 -1.84 28.99
CA ASP A 22 -0.58 -2.25 30.26
C ASP A 22 -2.08 -1.94 30.29
N PHE A 23 -2.49 -0.75 29.80
CA PHE A 23 -3.90 -0.40 29.69
C PHE A 23 -4.67 -1.30 28.72
N ILE A 24 -4.08 -1.65 27.58
CA ILE A 24 -4.72 -2.53 26.59
C ILE A 24 -4.88 -3.94 27.13
N GLU A 25 -3.84 -4.52 27.73
CA GLU A 25 -3.89 -5.88 28.26
C GLU A 25 -4.81 -5.98 29.49
N ALA A 26 -4.85 -4.96 30.34
CA ALA A 26 -5.85 -4.88 31.42
C ALA A 26 -7.28 -4.84 30.86
N HIS A 27 -7.55 -4.04 29.82
CA HIS A 27 -8.87 -3.98 29.17
C HIS A 27 -9.23 -5.34 28.54
N LEU A 28 -8.30 -5.99 27.85
CA LEU A 28 -8.54 -7.29 27.22
C LEU A 28 -8.70 -8.44 28.22
N ALA A 29 -8.20 -8.31 29.45
CA ALA A 29 -8.46 -9.27 30.52
C ALA A 29 -9.94 -9.23 30.94
N ASP A 30 -10.56 -8.05 30.95
CA ASP A 30 -11.96 -7.86 31.30
C ASP A 30 -12.90 -8.06 30.09
N GLU A 31 -12.51 -7.56 28.91
CA GLU A 31 -13.26 -7.61 27.65
C GLU A 31 -12.45 -8.27 26.52
N PRO A 32 -12.24 -9.61 26.55
CA PRO A 32 -11.35 -10.31 25.62
C PRO A 32 -11.78 -10.25 24.15
N ALA A 33 -13.02 -9.84 23.87
CA ALA A 33 -13.59 -9.72 22.54
C ALA A 33 -13.66 -8.26 22.01
N ASP A 34 -13.16 -7.25 22.75
CA ASP A 34 -13.19 -5.87 22.25
C ASP A 34 -12.24 -5.69 21.06
N ALA A 35 -12.82 -5.59 19.87
CA ALA A 35 -12.08 -5.40 18.61
C ALA A 35 -11.21 -4.13 18.61
N ARG A 36 -11.61 -3.09 19.34
CA ARG A 36 -10.86 -1.83 19.44
C ARG A 36 -9.58 -2.02 20.24
N ALA A 37 -9.66 -2.75 21.34
CA ALA A 37 -8.50 -3.06 22.16
C ALA A 37 -7.49 -3.91 21.38
N HIS A 38 -7.96 -4.92 20.63
CA HIS A 38 -7.08 -5.69 19.75
C HIS A 38 -6.49 -4.88 18.59
N TYR A 39 -7.24 -3.95 18.00
CA TYR A 39 -6.71 -3.01 17.01
C TYR A 39 -5.55 -2.19 17.61
N PHE A 40 -5.76 -1.56 18.77
CA PHE A 40 -4.70 -0.78 19.42
C PHE A 40 -3.50 -1.62 19.81
N ALA A 41 -3.72 -2.85 20.28
CA ALA A 41 -2.64 -3.76 20.60
C ALA A 41 -1.83 -4.16 19.36
N THR A 42 -2.50 -4.36 18.21
CA THR A 42 -1.86 -4.63 16.93
C THR A 42 -0.97 -3.47 16.50
N VAL A 43 -1.49 -2.24 16.53
CA VAL A 43 -0.73 -1.02 16.22
C VAL A 43 0.48 -0.87 17.15
N LEU A 44 0.31 -1.16 18.44
CA LEU A 44 1.40 -1.11 19.43
C LEU A 44 2.50 -2.14 19.14
N LEU A 45 2.11 -3.38 18.87
CA LEU A 45 3.05 -4.46 18.52
C LEU A 45 3.86 -4.08 17.28
N HIS A 46 3.20 -3.56 16.24
CA HIS A 46 3.89 -3.09 15.04
C HIS A 46 4.87 -1.94 15.33
N THR A 47 4.40 -0.92 16.04
CA THR A 47 5.22 0.27 16.37
C THR A 47 6.44 -0.09 17.24
N THR A 48 6.39 -1.20 17.97
CA THR A 48 7.48 -1.71 18.81
C THR A 48 8.34 -2.79 18.13
N GLY A 49 8.17 -2.97 16.80
CA GLY A 49 8.98 -3.91 16.01
C GLY A 49 8.57 -5.38 16.16
N ARG A 50 7.36 -5.66 16.67
CA ARG A 50 6.80 -7.02 16.85
C ARG A 50 5.75 -7.31 15.77
N SER A 51 6.09 -7.08 14.50
CA SER A 51 5.14 -7.16 13.37
C SER A 51 4.50 -8.55 13.22
N GLU A 52 5.27 -9.64 13.37
CA GLU A 52 4.73 -11.01 13.31
C GLU A 52 3.59 -11.21 14.32
N GLN A 53 3.77 -10.73 15.55
CA GLN A 53 2.76 -10.84 16.60
C GLN A 53 1.55 -9.94 16.35
N ALA A 54 1.76 -8.81 15.67
CA ALA A 54 0.68 -7.95 15.22
C ALA A 54 -0.19 -8.68 14.17
N VAL A 55 0.43 -9.35 13.19
CA VAL A 55 -0.27 -10.16 12.19
C VAL A 55 -1.02 -11.33 12.83
N GLU A 56 -0.38 -12.07 13.74
CA GLU A 56 -1.06 -13.13 14.50
C GLU A 56 -2.29 -12.62 15.26
N ARG A 57 -2.20 -11.42 15.83
CA ARG A 57 -3.32 -10.83 16.58
C ARG A 57 -4.47 -10.46 15.66
N LEU A 58 -4.19 -9.86 14.50
CA LEU A 58 -5.19 -9.56 13.46
C LEU A 58 -5.92 -10.81 12.99
N GLN A 59 -5.21 -11.92 12.80
CA GLN A 59 -5.81 -13.19 12.43
C GLN A 59 -6.76 -13.72 13.51
N LYS A 60 -6.32 -13.70 14.78
CA LYS A 60 -7.11 -14.23 15.91
C LYS A 60 -8.44 -13.52 16.07
N ILE A 61 -8.50 -12.23 15.78
CA ILE A 61 -9.70 -11.42 15.96
C ILE A 61 -10.63 -11.44 14.74
N GLY A 62 -10.20 -12.05 13.63
CA GLY A 62 -10.98 -12.12 12.40
C GLY A 62 -11.31 -10.73 11.84
N LEU A 63 -10.41 -9.77 12.03
CA LEU A 63 -10.59 -8.42 11.52
C LEU A 63 -10.71 -8.50 9.99
N ALA A 64 -11.75 -7.92 9.41
CA ALA A 64 -11.90 -7.92 7.95
C ALA A 64 -10.76 -7.10 7.28
N PRO A 65 -10.53 -7.23 5.98
CA PRO A 65 -9.81 -6.20 5.25
C PRO A 65 -10.68 -4.92 5.25
N GLY A 66 -10.11 -3.80 5.69
CA GLY A 66 -10.78 -2.48 5.64
C GLY A 66 -9.96 -1.48 4.81
N ILE A 67 -10.49 -0.26 4.67
CA ILE A 67 -9.90 0.83 3.86
C ILE A 67 -8.48 1.16 4.35
N ASP A 68 -7.70 1.80 3.47
CA ASP A 68 -6.40 2.47 3.67
C ASP A 68 -6.37 3.34 4.93
N VAL A 69 -6.23 2.70 6.10
CA VAL A 69 -5.89 3.33 7.37
C VAL A 69 -4.41 3.10 7.60
N ASP A 70 -3.67 4.20 7.74
CA ASP A 70 -2.29 4.13 8.16
C ASP A 70 -2.27 3.60 9.60
N PHE A 71 -1.79 2.36 9.80
CA PHE A 71 -1.68 1.71 11.11
C PHE A 71 -0.53 2.27 11.96
N ASP A 72 -0.11 3.49 11.64
CA ASP A 72 1.06 4.16 12.19
C ASP A 72 0.76 4.87 13.49
N ARG A 73 -0.52 5.17 13.71
CA ARG A 73 -1.00 5.79 14.93
C ARG A 73 -2.38 5.24 15.29
N PRO A 74 -2.61 4.96 16.58
CA PRO A 74 -3.94 4.67 17.04
C PRO A 74 -4.82 5.91 16.89
N SER A 75 -5.97 5.76 16.26
CA SER A 75 -6.92 6.84 16.05
C SER A 75 -8.32 6.25 16.08
N LEU A 76 -9.17 6.80 16.95
CA LEU A 76 -10.56 6.37 17.05
C LEU A 76 -11.30 6.61 15.74
N ALA A 77 -11.06 7.76 15.10
CA ALA A 77 -11.66 8.07 13.81
C ALA A 77 -11.23 7.08 12.73
N ASP A 78 -9.96 6.62 12.74
CA ASP A 78 -9.49 5.60 11.81
C ASP A 78 -10.13 4.25 12.08
N LEU A 79 -10.27 3.87 13.36
CA LEU A 79 -10.93 2.64 13.74
C LEU A 79 -12.42 2.64 13.36
N GLU A 80 -13.14 3.73 13.62
CA GLU A 80 -14.55 3.88 13.22
C GLU A 80 -14.71 3.84 11.70
N ARG A 81 -13.82 4.53 10.96
CA ARG A 81 -13.77 4.45 9.49
C ARG A 81 -13.52 3.03 9.02
N TRP A 82 -12.59 2.33 9.65
CA TRP A 82 -12.23 0.96 9.33
C TRP A 82 -13.38 -0.03 9.61
N GLN A 83 -14.14 0.17 10.70
CA GLN A 83 -15.32 -0.64 11.02
C GLN A 83 -16.44 -0.43 9.99
N ALA A 84 -16.75 0.83 9.67
CA ALA A 84 -17.74 1.17 8.65
C ALA A 84 -17.35 0.58 7.28
N ALA A 85 -16.09 0.78 6.90
CA ALA A 85 -15.49 0.23 5.69
C ALA A 85 -15.65 -1.28 5.55
N SER A 86 -15.50 -2.02 6.65
CA SER A 86 -15.57 -3.49 6.65
C SER A 86 -16.96 -4.01 6.34
N VAL A 87 -18.00 -3.31 6.82
CA VAL A 87 -19.40 -3.65 6.51
C VAL A 87 -19.69 -3.40 5.03
N ASP A 88 -19.29 -2.23 4.53
CA ASP A 88 -19.45 -1.85 3.13
C ASP A 88 -18.67 -2.77 2.19
N PHE A 89 -17.44 -3.12 2.59
CA PHE A 89 -16.59 -4.08 1.87
C PHE A 89 -17.30 -5.43 1.71
N ALA A 90 -17.81 -6.01 2.80
CA ALA A 90 -18.47 -7.30 2.75
C ALA A 90 -19.75 -7.26 1.90
N ALA A 91 -20.52 -6.17 1.94
CA ALA A 91 -21.71 -5.98 1.12
C ALA A 91 -21.35 -5.86 -0.37
N GLY A 92 -20.39 -5.00 -0.72
CA GLY A 92 -19.91 -4.82 -2.09
C GLY A 92 -19.33 -6.11 -2.66
N GLN A 93 -18.58 -6.87 -1.83
CA GLN A 93 -17.97 -8.12 -2.27
C GLN A 93 -19.02 -9.17 -2.61
N ARG A 94 -20.06 -9.32 -1.77
CA ARG A 94 -21.18 -10.20 -2.08
C ARG A 94 -21.88 -9.81 -3.38
N ALA A 95 -22.07 -8.51 -3.63
CA ALA A 95 -22.69 -8.01 -4.85
C ALA A 95 -21.83 -8.30 -6.10
N ALA A 96 -20.51 -8.13 -6.00
CA ALA A 96 -19.58 -8.44 -7.08
C ALA A 96 -19.40 -9.96 -7.31
N LEU A 97 -19.43 -10.77 -6.26
CA LEU A 97 -19.46 -12.23 -6.36
C LEU A 97 -20.73 -12.74 -7.05
N ALA A 98 -21.89 -12.12 -6.78
CA ALA A 98 -23.13 -12.42 -7.49
C ALA A 98 -23.05 -12.12 -9.00
N ARG A 99 -22.10 -11.26 -9.41
CA ARG A 99 -21.75 -10.93 -10.80
C ARG A 99 -20.59 -11.78 -11.34
N ALA A 100 -20.15 -12.81 -10.62
CA ALA A 100 -19.02 -13.67 -10.96
C ALA A 100 -17.69 -12.91 -11.19
N TRP A 101 -17.49 -11.80 -10.46
CA TRP A 101 -16.24 -11.04 -10.57
C TRP A 101 -15.05 -11.80 -9.97
N PRO A 102 -13.91 -11.90 -10.67
CA PRO A 102 -12.78 -12.72 -10.25
C PRO A 102 -11.97 -12.09 -9.09
N VAL A 103 -10.93 -12.81 -8.67
CA VAL A 103 -9.89 -12.32 -7.76
C VAL A 103 -9.01 -11.32 -8.52
N THR A 104 -8.95 -10.07 -8.06
CA THR A 104 -8.18 -9.00 -8.74
C THR A 104 -7.22 -8.28 -7.79
N PRO A 105 -6.15 -8.92 -7.29
CA PRO A 105 -5.23 -8.28 -6.37
C PRO A 105 -4.26 -7.38 -7.14
N ILE A 106 -4.06 -6.17 -6.61
CA ILE A 106 -3.16 -5.15 -7.17
C ILE A 106 -2.13 -4.81 -6.10
N CYS A 107 -0.87 -5.12 -6.38
CA CYS A 107 0.27 -4.70 -5.57
C CYS A 107 0.95 -3.54 -6.28
N SER A 108 0.99 -2.37 -5.67
CA SER A 108 1.55 -1.19 -6.29
C SER A 108 2.81 -0.76 -5.56
N LEU A 109 3.80 -0.27 -6.29
CA LEU A 109 4.89 0.48 -5.70
C LEU A 109 4.31 1.75 -5.04
N PRO A 110 4.74 2.15 -3.83
CA PRO A 110 4.33 3.43 -3.25
C PRO A 110 4.56 4.58 -4.23
N ARG A 111 3.56 5.47 -4.31
CA ARG A 111 3.63 6.67 -5.17
C ARG A 111 3.75 6.39 -6.68
N SER A 112 3.32 5.22 -7.14
CA SER A 112 3.19 4.87 -8.56
C SER A 112 1.90 5.38 -9.24
N GLY A 113 1.09 6.18 -8.55
CA GLY A 113 -0.26 6.55 -9.02
C GLY A 113 -1.33 5.52 -8.66
N SER A 114 -1.05 4.64 -7.70
CA SER A 114 -1.90 3.52 -7.30
C SER A 114 -3.27 3.91 -6.77
N GLY A 115 -3.35 4.94 -5.94
CA GLY A 115 -4.64 5.39 -5.42
C GLY A 115 -5.61 5.78 -6.54
N TRP A 116 -5.12 6.40 -7.62
CA TRP A 116 -5.95 6.74 -8.79
C TRP A 116 -6.31 5.49 -9.60
N PHE A 117 -5.33 4.62 -9.87
CA PHE A 117 -5.52 3.43 -10.68
C PHE A 117 -6.53 2.48 -10.04
N VAL A 118 -6.34 2.14 -8.76
CA VAL A 118 -7.24 1.24 -8.04
C VAL A 118 -8.61 1.88 -7.82
N ALA A 119 -8.69 3.19 -7.52
CA ALA A 119 -9.98 3.86 -7.34
C ALA A 119 -10.81 3.88 -8.64
N ILE A 120 -10.19 4.12 -9.80
CA ILE A 120 -10.89 4.05 -11.08
C ILE A 120 -11.28 2.62 -11.40
N PHE A 121 -10.38 1.64 -11.20
CA PHE A 121 -10.68 0.24 -11.44
C PHE A 121 -11.88 -0.23 -10.61
N ALA A 122 -11.84 0.04 -9.30
CA ALA A 122 -12.91 -0.27 -8.38
C ALA A 122 -14.22 0.43 -8.75
N ARG A 123 -14.17 1.71 -9.14
CA ARG A 123 -15.35 2.47 -9.54
C ARG A 123 -15.97 1.97 -10.85
N LEU A 124 -15.14 1.64 -11.85
CA LEU A 124 -15.61 1.13 -13.13
C LEU A 124 -16.42 -0.14 -12.96
N PHE A 125 -15.93 -1.05 -12.11
CA PHE A 125 -16.49 -2.38 -11.96
C PHE A 125 -17.34 -2.56 -10.70
N ASP A 126 -17.59 -1.48 -9.95
CA ASP A 126 -18.31 -1.46 -8.68
C ASP A 126 -17.77 -2.51 -7.68
N LEU A 127 -16.48 -2.40 -7.40
CA LEU A 127 -15.77 -3.31 -6.50
C LEU A 127 -15.43 -2.61 -5.19
N PRO A 128 -15.56 -3.30 -4.05
CA PRO A 128 -14.94 -2.82 -2.83
C PRO A 128 -13.41 -2.95 -2.93
N ILE A 129 -12.70 -2.01 -2.30
CA ILE A 129 -11.24 -2.02 -2.18
C ILE A 129 -10.90 -2.52 -0.78
N GLY A 130 -10.15 -3.62 -0.70
CA GLY A 130 -9.61 -4.16 0.55
C GLY A 130 -8.10 -3.99 0.65
N ARG A 131 -7.54 -4.58 1.71
CA ARG A 131 -6.10 -4.73 1.95
C ARG A 131 -5.76 -6.20 2.05
N MET A 132 -4.53 -6.54 1.73
CA MET A 132 -3.93 -7.86 1.91
C MET A 132 -2.81 -7.82 2.95
N CYS A 133 -2.27 -6.65 3.23
CA CYS A 133 -1.07 -6.51 4.04
C CYS A 133 -1.19 -5.47 5.15
N PHE A 134 -0.34 -5.64 6.16
CA PHE A 134 -0.23 -4.79 7.33
C PHE A 134 1.23 -4.39 7.54
N GLY A 135 1.44 -3.18 8.06
CA GLY A 135 2.76 -2.62 8.31
C GLY A 135 3.11 -1.47 7.37
N ARG A 136 4.41 -1.20 7.24
CA ARG A 136 4.94 -0.06 6.48
C ARG A 136 5.86 -0.52 5.37
N PHE A 137 5.91 0.25 4.30
CA PHE A 137 6.88 0.02 3.25
C PHE A 137 8.31 0.29 3.75
N PRO A 138 9.30 -0.57 3.44
CA PRO A 138 9.20 -1.77 2.59
C PRO A 138 8.76 -3.06 3.33
N ASP A 139 8.67 -3.05 4.65
CA ASP A 139 8.45 -4.23 5.51
C ASP A 139 6.97 -4.62 5.71
N LEU A 140 6.10 -4.52 4.68
CA LEU A 140 4.71 -4.95 4.83
C LEU A 140 4.61 -6.48 4.83
N GLN A 141 3.77 -6.99 5.72
CA GLN A 141 3.50 -8.42 5.85
C GLN A 141 2.08 -8.74 5.39
N ALA A 142 1.93 -9.78 4.59
CA ALA A 142 0.63 -10.32 4.23
C ALA A 142 -0.11 -10.78 5.50
N VAL A 143 -1.41 -10.49 5.58
CA VAL A 143 -2.28 -10.99 6.65
C VAL A 143 -3.12 -12.12 6.07
N PRO A 144 -2.80 -13.40 6.35
CA PRO A 144 -3.50 -14.55 5.76
C PRO A 144 -5.04 -14.47 5.74
N GLY A 145 -5.68 -14.02 6.82
CA GLY A 145 -7.13 -13.84 6.84
C GLY A 145 -7.65 -12.80 5.82
N TRP A 146 -6.87 -11.74 5.56
CA TRP A 146 -7.21 -10.72 4.57
C TRP A 146 -6.92 -11.19 3.15
N VAL A 147 -5.79 -11.87 2.93
CA VAL A 147 -5.46 -12.48 1.64
C VAL A 147 -6.52 -13.52 1.27
N ALA A 148 -6.90 -14.39 2.20
CA ALA A 148 -7.97 -15.38 2.00
C ALA A 148 -9.29 -14.69 1.61
N ARG A 149 -9.60 -13.55 2.24
CA ARG A 149 -10.81 -12.79 1.92
C ARG A 149 -10.78 -12.21 0.50
N ILE A 150 -9.62 -11.70 0.05
CA ILE A 150 -9.45 -11.24 -1.34
C ILE A 150 -9.50 -12.41 -2.32
N ALA A 151 -8.93 -13.57 -1.95
CA ALA A 151 -8.93 -14.79 -2.75
C ALA A 151 -10.33 -15.36 -3.04
N GLU A 152 -11.36 -14.97 -2.28
CA GLU A 152 -12.74 -15.31 -2.59
C GLU A 152 -13.24 -14.69 -3.91
N GLY A 153 -12.64 -13.59 -4.36
CA GLY A 153 -13.08 -12.82 -5.52
C GLY A 153 -14.05 -11.69 -5.15
N GLY A 154 -14.62 -11.01 -6.16
CA GLY A 154 -15.56 -9.91 -5.93
C GLY A 154 -14.97 -8.67 -5.24
N ALA A 155 -13.65 -8.54 -5.16
CA ALA A 155 -12.99 -7.40 -4.56
C ALA A 155 -11.66 -7.13 -5.27
N THR A 156 -11.21 -5.89 -5.19
CA THR A 156 -9.83 -5.51 -5.52
C THR A 156 -9.10 -5.11 -4.24
N CYS A 157 -7.80 -4.88 -4.32
CA CYS A 157 -7.01 -4.38 -3.20
C CYS A 157 -6.07 -3.26 -3.63
N HIS A 158 -5.66 -2.44 -2.67
CA HIS A 158 -4.62 -1.44 -2.85
C HIS A 158 -3.56 -1.65 -1.78
N ASP A 159 -2.52 -2.39 -2.12
CA ASP A 159 -1.43 -2.74 -1.20
C ASP A 159 -0.07 -2.42 -1.79
N HIS A 160 0.93 -2.36 -0.91
CA HIS A 160 2.34 -2.15 -1.24
C HIS A 160 3.19 -3.41 -0.95
N LEU A 161 2.55 -4.58 -0.92
CA LEU A 161 3.11 -5.86 -0.49
C LEU A 161 4.42 -6.18 -1.24
N PRO A 162 5.57 -6.36 -0.55
CA PRO A 162 6.80 -6.79 -1.18
C PRO A 162 6.75 -8.28 -1.53
N ALA A 163 7.46 -8.67 -2.59
CA ALA A 163 7.53 -10.04 -3.10
C ALA A 163 8.60 -10.90 -2.39
N ASN A 164 8.68 -10.82 -1.06
CA ASN A 164 9.54 -11.71 -0.26
C ASN A 164 8.90 -13.10 -0.08
N ASP A 165 9.72 -14.08 0.34
CA ASP A 165 9.28 -15.48 0.47
C ASP A 165 8.10 -15.69 1.42
N GLU A 166 8.06 -14.94 2.54
CA GLU A 166 6.97 -15.01 3.52
C GLU A 166 5.63 -14.60 2.88
N ASN A 167 5.61 -13.43 2.24
CA ASN A 167 4.42 -12.89 1.59
C ASN A 167 3.97 -13.75 0.41
N LEU A 168 4.90 -14.19 -0.43
CA LEU A 168 4.61 -15.09 -1.53
C LEU A 168 4.08 -16.44 -1.03
N GLY A 169 4.58 -16.94 0.12
CA GLY A 169 4.04 -18.11 0.79
C GLY A 169 2.56 -17.96 1.10
N VAL A 170 2.17 -16.85 1.73
CA VAL A 170 0.76 -16.55 2.05
C VAL A 170 -0.11 -16.43 0.80
N LEU A 171 0.37 -15.73 -0.25
CA LEU A 171 -0.37 -15.62 -1.51
C LEU A 171 -0.64 -17.00 -2.12
N ARG A 172 0.34 -17.91 -2.10
CA ARG A 172 0.19 -19.28 -2.63
C ARG A 172 -0.74 -20.12 -1.76
N GLU A 173 -0.63 -20.05 -0.44
CA GLU A 173 -1.52 -20.76 0.49
C GLU A 173 -2.99 -20.35 0.32
N CYS A 174 -3.22 -19.09 0.00
CA CYS A 174 -4.55 -18.55 -0.30
C CYS A 174 -4.97 -18.72 -1.77
N ASN A 175 -4.21 -19.45 -2.59
CA ASN A 175 -4.48 -19.69 -4.02
C ASN A 175 -4.60 -18.42 -4.88
N ILE A 176 -3.85 -17.37 -4.55
CA ILE A 176 -3.74 -16.20 -5.42
C ILE A 176 -2.94 -16.59 -6.67
N ALA A 177 -3.64 -16.75 -7.79
CA ALA A 177 -3.04 -17.21 -9.04
C ALA A 177 -2.48 -16.09 -9.92
N LYS A 178 -2.99 -14.86 -9.77
CA LYS A 178 -2.70 -13.71 -10.64
C LYS A 178 -2.58 -12.45 -9.78
N VAL A 179 -1.59 -11.61 -10.06
CA VAL A 179 -1.41 -10.30 -9.42
C VAL A 179 -1.07 -9.27 -10.50
N VAL A 180 -1.68 -8.09 -10.41
CA VAL A 180 -1.20 -6.92 -11.14
C VAL A 180 -0.18 -6.20 -10.28
N VAL A 181 0.98 -5.89 -10.86
CA VAL A 181 2.05 -5.14 -10.21
C VAL A 181 2.16 -3.78 -10.86
N GLN A 182 1.83 -2.72 -10.11
CA GLN A 182 1.94 -1.36 -10.63
C GLN A 182 3.27 -0.72 -10.25
N VAL A 183 4.02 -0.27 -11.24
CA VAL A 183 5.33 0.37 -11.09
C VAL A 183 5.32 1.80 -11.64
N ARG A 184 6.40 2.52 -11.37
CA ARG A 184 6.71 3.85 -11.90
C ARG A 184 8.21 3.96 -11.96
N ASP A 185 8.74 4.87 -12.79
CA ASP A 185 10.17 5.19 -12.78
C ASP A 185 10.64 5.36 -11.33
N PRO A 186 11.60 4.54 -10.85
CA PRO A 186 11.97 4.47 -9.44
C PRO A 186 12.48 5.82 -8.94
N ARG A 187 13.10 6.62 -9.82
CA ARG A 187 13.60 7.97 -9.52
C ARG A 187 12.44 8.91 -9.22
N GLN A 188 11.39 8.85 -10.03
CA GLN A 188 10.21 9.67 -9.85
C GLN A 188 9.35 9.21 -8.65
N ALA A 189 9.25 7.89 -8.43
CA ALA A 189 8.56 7.32 -7.27
C ALA A 189 9.26 7.74 -5.96
N MET A 190 10.59 7.64 -5.90
CA MET A 190 11.42 8.11 -4.78
C MET A 190 11.20 9.59 -4.49
N VAL A 191 11.24 10.47 -5.50
CA VAL A 191 10.96 11.92 -5.30
C VAL A 191 9.58 12.12 -4.69
N SER A 192 8.56 11.45 -5.23
CA SER A 192 7.21 11.58 -4.69
C SER A 192 7.07 10.98 -3.29
N LEU A 193 7.82 9.92 -2.96
CA LEU A 193 7.83 9.29 -1.65
C LEU A 193 8.48 10.23 -0.64
N TYR A 194 9.65 10.79 -0.96
CA TYR A 194 10.32 11.79 -0.13
C TYR A 194 9.40 12.97 0.23
N HIS A 195 8.67 13.53 -0.74
CA HIS A 195 7.70 14.59 -0.47
C HIS A 195 6.56 14.15 0.46
N HIS A 196 6.06 12.93 0.28
CA HIS A 196 5.02 12.37 1.13
C HIS A 196 5.51 12.19 2.57
N LEU A 197 6.71 11.62 2.75
CA LEU A 197 7.39 11.47 4.04
C LEU A 197 7.57 12.83 4.75
N ASN A 198 7.96 13.88 4.00
CA ASN A 198 8.13 15.23 4.55
C ASN A 198 6.82 15.89 4.98
N LEU A 199 5.76 15.78 4.17
CA LEU A 199 4.45 16.35 4.52
C LEU A 199 3.89 15.75 5.81
N GLU A 200 4.14 14.48 6.07
CA GLU A 200 3.70 13.86 7.31
C GLU A 200 4.47 14.37 8.53
N ASN A 201 5.78 14.58 8.40
CA ASN A 201 6.61 15.12 9.47
C ASN A 201 6.19 16.53 9.91
N ASP A 202 5.77 17.40 8.99
CA ASP A 202 5.38 18.78 9.28
C ASP A 202 4.10 18.89 10.14
N HIS A 203 3.27 17.85 10.20
CA HIS A 203 2.04 17.85 11.02
C HIS A 203 2.25 17.44 12.48
N GLY A 204 3.49 17.48 12.99
CA GLY A 204 3.82 16.94 14.32
C GLY A 204 3.64 15.41 14.40
N ARG A 205 3.48 14.77 13.24
CA ARG A 205 3.44 13.31 13.12
C ARG A 205 4.89 12.85 12.96
N ARG A 206 5.50 12.34 14.04
CA ARG A 206 6.79 11.60 13.96
C ARG A 206 6.66 10.58 12.82
N GLY A 207 7.36 10.83 11.71
CA GLY A 207 6.98 10.31 10.40
C GLY A 207 7.26 8.84 10.12
N LEU A 208 6.93 8.50 8.89
CA LEU A 208 6.81 7.19 8.25
C LEU A 208 8.02 6.24 8.36
N LEU A 209 9.21 6.71 8.69
CA LEU A 209 10.39 5.87 8.83
C LEU A 209 11.24 6.36 10.00
N PRO A 210 11.07 5.90 11.25
CA PRO A 210 11.94 6.31 12.36
C PRO A 210 13.44 6.02 12.08
N GLN A 211 13.71 5.05 11.21
CA GLN A 211 15.05 4.58 10.85
C GLN A 211 15.68 5.37 9.69
N LEU A 212 14.86 5.99 8.82
CA LEU A 212 15.32 6.82 7.69
C LEU A 212 14.95 8.28 7.82
N ALA A 213 14.10 8.66 8.78
CA ALA A 213 13.83 10.03 9.14
C ALA A 213 15.08 10.55 9.82
N PRO A 214 15.89 11.38 9.14
CA PRO A 214 16.81 12.18 9.90
C PRO A 214 15.91 13.11 10.74
N GLN A 215 16.44 13.60 11.85
CA GLN A 215 15.74 14.48 12.79
C GLN A 215 15.44 15.84 12.12
N HIS A 216 14.56 15.85 11.13
CA HIS A 216 14.25 16.96 10.26
C HIS A 216 12.84 17.44 10.58
N ALA A 217 12.73 18.08 11.74
CA ALA A 217 11.81 19.21 11.81
C ALA A 217 12.24 20.18 10.69
N ASN A 218 11.30 20.56 9.81
CA ASN A 218 11.45 21.36 8.58
C ASN A 218 11.58 20.50 7.30
N ALA A 219 10.48 20.35 6.57
CA ALA A 219 10.50 19.89 5.18
C ALA A 219 11.53 20.66 4.35
N ARG A 220 12.51 19.94 3.79
CA ARG A 220 13.51 20.49 2.85
C ARG A 220 13.21 20.04 1.43
N PRO A 221 13.62 20.82 0.41
CA PRO A 221 13.68 20.33 -0.96
C PRO A 221 14.55 19.07 -1.04
N ILE A 222 14.18 18.09 -1.88
CA ILE A 222 14.93 16.83 -2.00
C ILE A 222 16.37 17.03 -2.47
N GLY A 223 16.63 18.06 -3.28
CA GLY A 223 17.99 18.44 -3.70
C GLY A 223 18.92 18.83 -2.54
N GLU A 224 18.37 19.10 -1.36
CA GLU A 224 19.11 19.39 -0.12
C GLU A 224 19.14 18.20 0.87
N ALA A 225 18.47 17.09 0.52
CA ALA A 225 18.52 15.86 1.32
C ALA A 225 19.93 15.26 1.28
N ALA A 226 20.31 14.54 2.34
CA ALA A 226 21.55 13.78 2.36
C ALA A 226 21.55 12.73 1.25
N ASP A 227 22.69 12.55 0.59
CA ASP A 227 22.84 11.60 -0.51
C ASP A 227 22.55 10.16 -0.05
N GLU A 228 22.87 9.83 1.20
CA GLU A 228 22.57 8.55 1.83
C GLU A 228 21.06 8.31 1.95
N THR A 229 20.26 9.35 2.22
CA THR A 229 18.79 9.24 2.28
C THR A 229 18.22 8.98 0.90
N VAL A 230 18.70 9.70 -0.13
CA VAL A 230 18.29 9.51 -1.52
C VAL A 230 18.65 8.09 -1.98
N SER A 231 19.89 7.65 -1.73
CA SER A 231 20.37 6.32 -2.07
C SER A 231 19.54 5.22 -1.40
N ALA A 232 19.26 5.34 -0.09
CA ALA A 232 18.48 4.35 0.64
C ALA A 232 17.03 4.25 0.13
N LEU A 233 16.36 5.38 -0.11
CA LEU A 233 15.00 5.38 -0.65
C LEU A 233 14.95 4.83 -2.07
N LEU A 234 15.92 5.17 -2.92
CA LEU A 234 15.99 4.67 -4.28
C LEU A 234 16.25 3.16 -4.29
N GLY A 235 17.19 2.68 -3.48
CA GLY A 235 17.50 1.25 -3.34
C GLY A 235 16.26 0.46 -2.95
N GLN A 236 15.53 0.86 -1.91
CA GLN A 236 14.29 0.18 -1.51
C GLN A 236 13.24 0.10 -2.63
N VAL A 237 13.12 1.15 -3.42
CA VAL A 237 12.18 1.18 -4.56
C VAL A 237 12.64 0.27 -5.68
N VAL A 238 13.94 0.23 -5.99
CA VAL A 238 14.53 -0.64 -7.01
C VAL A 238 14.40 -2.10 -6.57
N ASP A 239 14.85 -2.45 -5.36
CA ASP A 239 14.78 -3.80 -4.80
C ASP A 239 13.35 -4.37 -4.88
N TRP A 240 12.35 -3.56 -4.49
CA TRP A 240 10.95 -3.96 -4.57
C TRP A 240 10.50 -4.31 -6.00
N ILE A 241 10.94 -3.54 -7.00
CA ILE A 241 10.59 -3.81 -8.41
C ILE A 241 11.30 -5.08 -8.90
N GLU A 242 12.58 -5.24 -8.55
CA GLU A 242 13.38 -6.42 -8.93
C GLU A 242 12.86 -7.71 -8.32
N ASP A 243 12.38 -7.68 -7.07
CA ASP A 243 11.73 -8.83 -6.44
C ASP A 243 10.49 -9.28 -7.24
N TRP A 244 9.62 -8.34 -7.62
CA TRP A 244 8.45 -8.65 -8.44
C TRP A 244 8.83 -9.11 -9.86
N LEU A 245 9.89 -8.57 -10.46
CA LEU A 245 10.41 -9.04 -11.75
C LEU A 245 10.92 -10.49 -11.64
N SER A 246 11.57 -10.82 -10.53
CA SER A 246 12.04 -12.18 -10.23
C SER A 246 10.86 -13.16 -10.11
N VAL A 247 9.77 -12.75 -9.47
CA VAL A 247 8.52 -13.55 -9.42
C VAL A 247 7.94 -13.74 -10.82
N ALA A 248 7.88 -12.67 -11.62
CA ALA A 248 7.34 -12.72 -12.99
C ALA A 248 8.16 -13.60 -13.94
N ALA A 249 9.47 -13.72 -13.70
CA ALA A 249 10.35 -14.62 -14.44
C ALA A 249 10.22 -16.09 -13.99
N SER A 250 9.62 -16.34 -12.82
CA SER A 250 9.40 -17.68 -12.29
C SER A 250 8.17 -18.35 -12.93
N ALA A 251 8.15 -19.68 -12.98
CA ALA A 251 6.96 -20.45 -13.36
C ALA A 251 5.98 -20.66 -12.20
N ALA A 252 6.32 -20.21 -10.99
CA ALA A 252 5.50 -20.40 -9.80
C ALA A 252 4.41 -19.31 -9.71
N PRO A 253 3.23 -19.62 -9.15
CA PRO A 253 2.24 -18.58 -8.88
C PRO A 253 2.73 -17.57 -7.82
N PRO A 254 2.25 -16.32 -7.88
CA PRO A 254 1.25 -15.81 -8.85
C PRO A 254 1.86 -15.46 -10.21
N ALA A 255 1.07 -15.58 -11.28
CA ALA A 255 1.39 -14.91 -12.53
C ALA A 255 1.32 -13.38 -12.34
N VAL A 256 2.28 -12.66 -12.91
CA VAL A 256 2.42 -11.22 -12.72
C VAL A 256 2.14 -10.47 -14.03
N HIS A 257 1.26 -9.46 -13.96
CA HIS A 257 1.08 -8.49 -15.04
C HIS A 257 1.52 -7.11 -14.58
N PHE A 258 2.53 -6.53 -15.24
CA PHE A 258 3.04 -5.22 -14.89
C PHE A 258 2.26 -4.10 -15.56
N VAL A 259 1.98 -3.04 -14.79
CA VAL A 259 1.43 -1.77 -15.27
C VAL A 259 2.38 -0.65 -14.86
N SER A 260 2.87 0.16 -15.80
CA SER A 260 3.66 1.36 -15.45
C SER A 260 2.79 2.61 -15.39
N TYR A 261 3.14 3.54 -14.50
CA TYR A 261 2.53 4.87 -14.43
C TYR A 261 2.60 5.60 -15.77
N GLU A 262 3.72 5.46 -16.48
CA GLU A 262 3.97 6.09 -17.77
C GLU A 262 3.02 5.54 -18.84
N ALA A 263 2.83 4.21 -18.91
CA ALA A 263 1.87 3.59 -19.80
C ALA A 263 0.43 4.03 -19.47
N LEU A 264 0.10 4.07 -18.17
CA LEU A 264 -1.22 4.50 -17.70
C LEU A 264 -1.52 5.96 -18.06
N LYS A 265 -0.52 6.83 -18.02
CA LYS A 265 -0.64 8.25 -18.41
C LYS A 265 -0.75 8.42 -19.93
N ALA A 266 -0.03 7.59 -20.69
CA ALA A 266 -0.02 7.67 -22.14
C ALA A 266 -1.31 7.15 -22.78
N ASP A 267 -1.82 6.01 -22.30
CA ASP A 267 -3.02 5.37 -22.82
C ASP A 267 -3.72 4.57 -21.70
N PRO A 268 -4.56 5.23 -20.87
CA PRO A 268 -5.23 4.55 -19.77
C PRO A 268 -6.18 3.47 -20.29
N ARG A 269 -6.93 3.70 -21.38
CA ARG A 269 -7.89 2.73 -21.90
C ARG A 269 -7.21 1.41 -22.28
N ARG A 270 -6.04 1.48 -22.95
CA ARG A 270 -5.25 0.27 -23.25
C ARG A 270 -4.85 -0.47 -21.99
N VAL A 271 -4.30 0.23 -20.99
CA VAL A 271 -3.85 -0.40 -19.73
C VAL A 271 -5.01 -1.06 -18.99
N PHE A 272 -6.16 -0.40 -18.87
CA PHE A 272 -7.34 -0.99 -18.23
C PHE A 272 -7.87 -2.21 -19.01
N THR A 273 -7.77 -2.20 -20.35
CA THR A 273 -8.11 -3.36 -21.20
C THR A 273 -7.18 -4.53 -20.94
N GLU A 274 -5.87 -4.29 -20.88
CA GLU A 274 -4.86 -5.33 -20.60
C GLU A 274 -5.08 -5.96 -19.21
N VAL A 275 -5.41 -5.15 -18.20
CA VAL A 275 -5.73 -5.62 -16.84
C VAL A 275 -7.05 -6.40 -16.81
N PHE A 276 -8.08 -5.94 -17.53
CA PHE A 276 -9.34 -6.67 -17.67
C PHE A 276 -9.08 -8.05 -18.30
N ASP A 277 -8.37 -8.10 -19.41
CA ASP A 277 -8.04 -9.37 -20.10
C ASP A 277 -7.20 -10.29 -19.23
N PHE A 278 -6.27 -9.73 -18.44
CA PHE A 278 -5.44 -10.49 -17.53
C PHE A 278 -6.27 -11.22 -16.46
N PHE A 279 -7.26 -10.55 -15.85
CA PHE A 279 -8.12 -11.18 -14.85
C PHE A 279 -9.26 -12.01 -15.46
N ALA A 280 -9.63 -11.73 -16.71
CA ALA A 280 -10.70 -12.40 -17.44
C ALA A 280 -12.05 -12.41 -16.67
N PRO A 281 -12.56 -11.24 -16.23
CA PRO A 281 -13.92 -11.14 -15.69
C PRO A 281 -14.96 -11.41 -16.81
N PRO A 282 -16.26 -11.50 -16.48
CA PRO A 282 -17.29 -11.71 -17.49
C PRO A 282 -17.29 -10.62 -18.59
N GLU A 283 -17.41 -11.06 -19.84
CA GLU A 283 -17.25 -10.21 -21.03
C GLU A 283 -18.28 -9.06 -21.10
N GLU A 284 -19.45 -9.22 -20.49
CA GLU A 284 -20.50 -8.19 -20.38
C GLU A 284 -20.04 -6.91 -19.67
N TYR A 285 -18.93 -6.96 -18.91
CA TYR A 285 -18.34 -5.78 -18.27
C TYR A 285 -17.32 -5.05 -19.15
N ARG A 286 -16.96 -5.56 -20.33
CA ARG A 286 -15.92 -4.96 -21.19
C ARG A 286 -16.28 -3.56 -21.65
N ASP A 287 -17.55 -3.31 -21.98
CA ASP A 287 -18.02 -2.00 -22.46
C ASP A 287 -17.83 -0.90 -21.42
N LEU A 288 -17.68 -1.24 -20.13
CA LEU A 288 -17.38 -0.26 -19.08
C LEU A 288 -16.02 0.43 -19.30
N LEU A 289 -15.10 -0.20 -20.04
CA LEU A 289 -13.81 0.38 -20.38
C LEU A 289 -13.94 1.64 -21.25
N GLU A 290 -15.07 1.86 -21.92
CA GLU A 290 -15.35 3.09 -22.66
C GLU A 290 -15.40 4.33 -21.74
N PHE A 291 -15.71 4.14 -20.46
CA PHE A 291 -15.81 5.23 -19.49
C PHE A 291 -14.48 5.59 -18.82
N VAL A 292 -13.38 4.88 -19.09
CA VAL A 292 -12.07 5.14 -18.48
C VAL A 292 -11.64 6.60 -18.67
N GLU A 293 -11.73 7.11 -19.89
CA GLU A 293 -11.35 8.50 -20.21
C GLU A 293 -12.24 9.52 -19.49
N SER A 294 -13.52 9.19 -19.33
CA SER A 294 -14.46 10.04 -18.59
C SER A 294 -14.11 10.13 -17.10
N LEU A 295 -13.43 9.13 -16.54
CA LEU A 295 -12.99 9.12 -15.14
C LEU A 295 -11.56 9.65 -14.96
N ALA A 296 -10.81 9.82 -16.04
CA ALA A 296 -9.39 10.12 -15.95
C ALA A 296 -9.07 11.47 -15.29
N HIS A 297 -10.02 12.41 -15.30
CA HIS A 297 -9.90 13.72 -14.68
C HIS A 297 -10.10 13.70 -13.14
N LEU A 298 -10.54 12.57 -12.57
CA LEU A 298 -10.71 12.45 -11.13
C LEU A 298 -9.35 12.54 -10.43
N LYS A 299 -9.28 13.39 -9.39
CA LYS A 299 -8.11 13.51 -8.53
C LYS A 299 -8.37 12.79 -7.22
N THR A 300 -7.39 12.03 -6.76
CA THR A 300 -7.40 11.44 -5.42
C THR A 300 -6.78 12.40 -4.40
N PRO A 301 -7.04 12.26 -3.09
CA PRO A 301 -6.43 13.09 -2.06
C PRO A 301 -4.89 13.10 -2.09
N SER A 302 -4.28 12.03 -2.58
CA SER A 302 -2.82 11.87 -2.70
C SER A 302 -2.20 12.48 -3.98
N PHE A 303 -3.02 13.09 -4.85
CA PHE A 303 -2.57 13.72 -6.09
C PHE A 303 -1.74 14.98 -5.81
N ARG A 304 -0.50 15.01 -6.33
CA ARG A 304 0.42 16.16 -6.23
C ARG A 304 0.57 16.90 -7.56
N ALA A 305 1.37 16.35 -8.48
CA ALA A 305 1.72 17.00 -9.75
C ALA A 305 1.46 16.13 -10.98
N GLY A 306 1.55 14.79 -10.86
CA GLY A 306 1.40 13.87 -11.99
C GLY A 306 2.52 13.95 -13.03
N GLU A 307 3.69 14.50 -12.68
CA GLU A 307 4.87 14.58 -13.55
C GLU A 307 5.56 13.21 -13.68
N VAL A 308 6.27 12.94 -14.78
CA VAL A 308 7.00 11.67 -14.98
C VAL A 308 8.51 11.80 -14.77
N ASP A 309 9.04 13.02 -14.80
CA ASP A 309 10.48 13.32 -14.89
C ASP A 309 10.91 14.55 -14.06
N GLU A 310 10.15 14.89 -13.02
CA GLU A 310 10.49 15.95 -12.06
C GLU A 310 11.88 15.75 -11.46
N TRP A 311 12.27 14.49 -11.22
CA TRP A 311 13.55 14.10 -10.64
C TRP A 311 14.75 14.75 -11.36
N ARG A 312 14.65 15.00 -12.66
CA ARG A 312 15.71 15.66 -13.46
C ARG A 312 15.99 17.10 -13.01
N ARG A 313 14.99 17.76 -12.44
CA ARG A 313 15.04 19.19 -12.07
C ARG A 313 15.31 19.40 -10.59
N VAL A 314 14.86 18.47 -9.74
CA VAL A 314 14.87 18.66 -8.28
C VAL A 314 16.04 17.99 -7.57
N LEU A 315 16.70 17.03 -8.21
CA LEU A 315 17.89 16.38 -7.67
C LEU A 315 19.16 17.19 -7.95
N SER A 316 20.11 17.14 -7.02
CA SER A 316 21.44 17.74 -7.21
C SER A 316 22.24 16.97 -8.28
N PRO A 317 23.29 17.55 -8.89
CA PRO A 317 24.13 16.82 -9.84
C PRO A 317 24.72 15.52 -9.29
N ARG A 318 25.06 15.48 -8.00
CA ARG A 318 25.57 14.26 -7.34
C ARG A 318 24.46 13.22 -7.18
N GLN A 319 23.26 13.63 -6.78
CA GLN A 319 22.11 12.75 -6.68
C GLN A 319 21.69 12.21 -8.05
N LEU A 320 21.79 13.00 -9.12
CA LEU A 320 21.54 12.53 -10.48
C LEU A 320 22.51 11.40 -10.87
N ALA A 321 23.81 11.57 -10.62
CA ALA A 321 24.81 10.52 -10.83
C ALA A 321 24.49 9.25 -10.00
N LEU A 322 24.07 9.41 -8.74
CA LEU A 322 23.62 8.28 -7.91
C LEU A 322 22.44 7.53 -8.54
N THR A 323 21.49 8.24 -9.15
CA THR A 323 20.37 7.58 -9.82
C THR A 323 20.78 6.80 -11.07
N GLU A 324 21.80 7.27 -11.80
CA GLU A 324 22.38 6.54 -12.93
C GLU A 324 23.10 5.26 -12.49
N ASP A 325 23.76 5.30 -11.32
CA ASP A 325 24.48 4.15 -10.77
C ASP A 325 23.54 3.10 -10.15
N LEU A 326 22.48 3.54 -9.49
CA LEU A 326 21.59 2.66 -8.70
C LEU A 326 20.41 2.10 -9.47
N VAL A 327 20.03 2.68 -10.62
CA VAL A 327 18.91 2.16 -11.43
C VAL A 327 19.46 1.32 -12.58
N PRO A 328 19.24 0.00 -12.57
CA PRO A 328 19.76 -0.88 -13.61
C PRO A 328 19.28 -0.50 -15.02
N ALA A 329 20.18 -0.60 -16.00
CA ALA A 329 19.89 -0.20 -17.37
C ALA A 329 18.80 -1.05 -18.04
N ASP A 330 18.77 -2.34 -17.72
CA ASP A 330 17.76 -3.30 -18.15
C ASP A 330 16.40 -3.01 -17.53
N LEU A 331 16.35 -2.52 -16.28
CA LEU A 331 15.13 -2.04 -15.65
C LEU A 331 14.55 -0.82 -16.41
N LEU A 332 15.40 0.14 -16.79
CA LEU A 332 14.99 1.28 -17.61
C LEU A 332 14.46 0.83 -18.98
N GLU A 333 15.16 -0.08 -19.64
CA GLU A 333 14.75 -0.63 -20.94
C GLU A 333 13.42 -1.39 -20.85
N ARG A 334 13.25 -2.22 -19.82
CA ARG A 334 12.07 -3.07 -19.61
C ARG A 334 10.75 -2.31 -19.60
N PHE A 335 10.77 -1.09 -19.05
CA PHE A 335 9.60 -0.23 -18.85
C PHE A 335 9.60 1.03 -19.72
N ASP A 336 10.54 1.15 -20.69
CA ASP A 336 10.72 2.32 -21.56
C ASP A 336 10.90 3.64 -20.77
N TRP A 337 11.65 3.56 -19.68
CA TRP A 337 12.01 4.73 -18.88
C TRP A 337 13.23 5.42 -19.47
N ARG A 338 13.09 6.72 -19.77
CA ARG A 338 14.16 7.52 -20.37
C ARG A 338 15.32 7.68 -19.40
N ARG A 339 16.56 7.48 -19.88
CA ARG A 339 17.78 7.78 -19.12
C ARG A 339 17.83 9.21 -18.65
#